data_AF-A0A643FFC4-F1
#
_entry.id   AF-A0A643FFC4-F1
#
_cell.length_a   1.000
_cell.length_b   1.000
_cell.length_c   1.000
_cell.angle_alpha   90.00
_cell.angle_beta   90.00
_cell.angle_gamma   90.00
#
_symmetry.space_group_name_H-M   'P 1'
#
loop_
_entity.id
_entity.type
_entity.pdbx_description
1 polymer ?
#
loop_
_entity_poly.entity_id
_entity_poly.type
_entity_poly.pdbx_seq_one_letter_code
_entity_poly.pdbx_strand_id
1 'polypeptide(L)'
;MTQAAVAPLSDLNLVQDKIPPLLQAAQKAPYALPADRSCQALAADIQALDAVLGADLDAPRSEDDPSLLDQGAGAAGDAAIGAVRSTTEGVIPFRGWVRKLTGAERHARAVSSAIAAGTVRRAYLKGLGQSAGCQAPAAPRT
;
A
#
# COMPACT_ATOMS: atom_id res chain seq x y z
N MET A 1 20.70 14.57 34.17
CA MET A 1 20.62 13.10 33.98
C MET A 1 19.78 12.85 32.74
N THR A 2 20.42 12.44 31.64
CA THR A 2 19.80 12.23 30.33
C THR A 2 19.27 10.81 30.23
N GLN A 3 17.95 10.66 30.32
CA GLN A 3 17.28 9.39 30.04
C GLN A 3 16.93 9.38 28.55
N ALA A 4 17.80 8.77 27.75
CA ALA A 4 17.46 8.40 26.39
C ALA A 4 16.37 7.33 26.47
N ALA A 5 15.14 7.70 26.12
CA ALA A 5 14.06 6.74 25.92
C ALA A 5 14.43 5.88 24.71
N VAL A 6 14.95 4.69 24.96
CA VAL A 6 15.05 3.64 23.95
C VAL A 6 13.61 3.26 23.63
N ALA A 7 13.08 3.74 22.50
CA ALA A 7 11.83 3.22 21.94
C ALA A 7 11.91 1.69 21.94
N PRO A 8 10.84 0.96 22.30
CA PRO A 8 10.94 -0.47 22.52
C PRO A 8 11.39 -1.13 21.23
N LEU A 9 12.66 -1.55 21.22
CA LEU A 9 13.15 -2.58 20.34
C LEU A 9 12.22 -3.75 20.61
N SER A 10 11.50 -4.24 19.59
CA SER A 10 10.85 -5.55 19.67
C SER A 10 9.45 -5.60 20.27
N ASP A 11 8.48 -5.22 19.46
CA ASP A 11 7.35 -6.12 19.19
C ASP A 11 7.82 -7.27 18.26
N LEU A 12 8.96 -7.91 18.57
CA LEU A 12 9.52 -9.02 17.80
C LEU A 12 8.60 -10.24 17.99
N ASN A 13 7.88 -10.63 16.94
CA ASN A 13 7.09 -11.86 16.75
C ASN A 13 5.58 -11.87 17.08
N LEU A 14 4.85 -10.79 16.86
CA LEU A 14 3.38 -10.80 16.92
C LEU A 14 2.83 -9.92 15.78
N VAL A 15 2.67 -10.32 14.53
CA VAL A 15 2.31 -11.56 13.87
C VAL A 15 3.08 -11.50 12.54
N GLN A 16 3.76 -12.58 12.10
CA GLN A 16 4.09 -12.65 10.66
C GLN A 16 2.76 -12.83 9.95
N ASP A 17 2.07 -11.72 9.68
CA ASP A 17 0.87 -11.72 8.88
C ASP A 17 1.28 -12.27 7.53
N LYS A 18 0.94 -13.54 7.32
CA LYS A 18 1.19 -14.23 6.06
C LYS A 18 0.55 -13.37 4.99
N ILE A 19 1.35 -12.98 4.00
CA ILE A 19 0.85 -12.23 2.84
C ILE A 19 -0.42 -12.93 2.35
N PRO A 20 -1.58 -12.25 2.28
CA PRO A 20 -2.83 -12.88 1.92
C PRO A 20 -2.71 -13.60 0.56
N PRO A 21 -3.28 -14.81 0.40
CA PRO A 21 -3.16 -15.58 -0.84
C PRO A 21 -3.58 -14.80 -2.08
N LEU A 22 -4.57 -13.90 -1.93
CA LEU A 22 -5.03 -13.01 -2.99
C LEU A 22 -3.91 -12.08 -3.49
N LEU A 23 -3.11 -11.50 -2.59
CA LEU A 23 -1.98 -10.64 -2.95
C LEU A 23 -0.80 -11.46 -3.51
N GLN A 24 -0.62 -12.70 -3.05
CA GLN A 24 0.37 -13.61 -3.66
C GLN A 24 -0.02 -13.98 -5.10
N ALA A 25 -1.31 -14.21 -5.36
CA ALA A 25 -1.81 -14.43 -6.71
C ALA A 25 -1.61 -13.19 -7.59
N ALA A 26 -1.90 -12.00 -7.05
CA ALA A 26 -1.66 -10.73 -7.73
C ALA A 26 -0.18 -10.51 -8.07
N GLN A 27 0.77 -10.90 -7.20
CA GLN A 27 2.21 -10.83 -7.51
C GLN A 27 2.62 -11.70 -8.70
N LYS A 28 2.01 -12.88 -8.84
CA LYS A 28 2.34 -13.80 -9.94
C LYS A 28 1.82 -13.29 -11.29
N ALA A 29 0.64 -12.65 -11.29
CA ALA A 29 -0.02 -12.26 -12.53
C ALA A 29 -0.92 -11.01 -12.34
N PRO A 30 -0.34 -9.82 -12.11
CA PRO A 30 -1.11 -8.63 -11.79
C PRO A 30 -2.03 -8.19 -12.94
N TYR A 31 -1.62 -8.44 -14.19
CA TYR A 31 -2.35 -8.09 -15.41
C TYR A 31 -3.01 -9.28 -16.12
N ALA A 32 -3.17 -10.44 -15.46
CA ALA A 32 -3.81 -11.59 -16.11
C ALA A 32 -5.28 -11.30 -16.45
N LEU A 33 -5.71 -11.67 -17.65
CA LEU A 33 -7.13 -11.57 -18.01
C LEU A 33 -7.95 -12.53 -17.14
N PRO A 34 -9.01 -12.05 -16.45
CA PRO A 34 -9.96 -12.92 -15.76
C PRO A 34 -10.65 -13.88 -16.74
N ALA A 35 -10.93 -15.10 -16.28
CA ALA A 35 -11.68 -16.07 -17.08
C ALA A 35 -13.13 -15.60 -17.32
N ASP A 36 -13.77 -15.06 -16.28
CA ASP A 36 -15.07 -14.39 -16.37
C ASP A 36 -14.87 -12.86 -16.31
N ARG A 37 -15.40 -12.17 -17.32
CA ARG A 37 -15.29 -10.71 -17.47
C ARG A 37 -16.65 -10.01 -17.33
N SER A 38 -17.66 -10.72 -16.84
CA SER A 38 -18.93 -10.12 -16.48
C SER A 38 -18.71 -9.05 -15.41
N CYS A 39 -19.52 -7.99 -15.43
CA CYS A 39 -19.41 -6.93 -14.43
C CYS A 39 -19.59 -7.46 -13.00
N GLN A 40 -20.38 -8.51 -12.81
CA GLN A 40 -20.56 -9.17 -11.51
C GLN A 40 -19.28 -9.85 -11.03
N ALA A 41 -18.61 -10.61 -11.91
CA ALA A 41 -17.34 -11.26 -11.56
C ALA A 41 -16.24 -10.24 -11.27
N LEU A 42 -16.12 -9.20 -12.11
CA LEU A 42 -15.16 -8.12 -11.90
C LEU A 42 -15.41 -7.39 -10.57
N ALA A 43 -16.67 -7.10 -10.24
CA ALA A 43 -17.05 -6.49 -8.96
C ALA A 43 -16.63 -7.37 -7.78
N ALA A 44 -16.88 -8.69 -7.85
CA ALA A 44 -16.52 -9.62 -6.78
C ALA A 44 -14.99 -9.69 -6.58
N ASP A 45 -14.22 -9.76 -7.67
CA ASP A 45 -12.75 -9.76 -7.60
C ASP A 45 -12.20 -8.46 -7.02
N ILE A 46 -12.76 -7.30 -7.40
CA ILE A 46 -12.37 -5.99 -6.87
C ILE A 46 -12.73 -5.88 -5.39
N GLN A 47 -13.93 -6.28 -4.98
CA GLN A 47 -14.34 -6.28 -3.58
C GLN A 47 -13.47 -7.21 -2.71
N ALA A 48 -13.05 -8.35 -3.24
CA ALA A 48 -12.10 -9.22 -2.54
C ALA A 48 -10.74 -8.54 -2.33
N LEU A 49 -10.27 -7.75 -3.30
CA LEU A 49 -9.07 -6.94 -3.16
C LEU A 49 -9.27 -5.79 -2.15
N ASP A 50 -10.44 -5.14 -2.14
CA ASP A 50 -10.85 -4.10 -1.18
C ASP A 50 -10.83 -4.61 0.26
N ALA A 51 -11.34 -5.81 0.51
CA ALA A 51 -11.31 -6.42 1.83
C ALA A 51 -9.88 -6.64 2.38
N VAL A 52 -8.87 -6.72 1.49
CA VAL A 52 -7.49 -7.02 1.87
C VAL A 52 -6.59 -5.77 1.87
N LEU A 53 -6.77 -4.87 0.90
CA LEU A 53 -5.95 -3.67 0.75
C LEU A 53 -6.57 -2.44 1.41
N GLY A 54 -7.83 -2.52 1.85
CA GLY A 54 -8.60 -1.38 2.35
C GLY A 54 -9.19 -0.53 1.23
N ALA A 55 -9.71 0.64 1.61
CA ALA A 55 -10.31 1.61 0.70
C ALA A 55 -9.41 1.90 -0.52
N ASP A 56 -10.04 2.07 -1.68
CA ASP A 56 -9.33 2.48 -2.88
C ASP A 56 -9.21 4.01 -2.99
N LEU A 57 -8.40 4.48 -3.94
CA LEU A 57 -8.22 5.91 -4.21
C LEU A 57 -9.52 6.63 -4.60
N ASP A 58 -10.50 5.89 -5.12
CA ASP A 58 -11.81 6.40 -5.53
C ASP A 58 -12.93 6.08 -4.52
N ALA A 59 -12.58 5.63 -3.31
CA ALA A 59 -13.55 5.42 -2.25
C ALA A 59 -14.18 6.75 -1.84
N PRO A 60 -15.51 6.81 -1.60
CA PRO A 60 -16.18 8.00 -1.09
C PRO A 60 -15.58 8.34 0.26
N ARG A 61 -15.36 9.64 0.51
CA ARG A 61 -14.92 10.13 1.82
C ARG A 61 -15.95 9.70 2.85
N SER A 62 -15.53 8.87 3.80
CA SER A 62 -16.28 8.60 5.02
C SER A 62 -15.35 8.88 6.20
N GLU A 63 -15.90 9.40 7.31
CA GLU A 63 -15.09 9.69 8.50
C GLU A 63 -14.48 8.41 9.11
N ASP A 64 -15.04 7.24 8.77
CA ASP A 64 -14.62 5.93 9.27
C ASP A 64 -13.60 5.19 8.36
N ASP A 65 -13.39 5.61 7.11
CA ASP A 65 -12.48 4.96 6.15
C ASP A 65 -11.79 6.00 5.24
N PRO A 66 -10.66 6.61 5.69
CA PRO A 66 -9.96 7.64 4.93
C PRO A 66 -9.22 7.03 3.73
N SER A 67 -9.43 7.62 2.55
CA SER A 67 -8.75 7.22 1.32
C SER A 67 -7.23 7.35 1.44
N LEU A 68 -6.47 6.60 0.64
CA LEU A 68 -4.99 6.66 0.65
C LEU A 68 -4.48 8.07 0.30
N LEU A 69 -5.27 8.85 -0.46
CA LEU A 69 -4.99 10.27 -0.74
C LEU A 69 -5.08 11.12 0.53
N ASP A 70 -6.07 10.86 1.39
CA ASP A 70 -6.22 11.55 2.67
C ASP A 70 -5.11 11.18 3.65
N GLN A 71 -4.69 9.91 3.66
CA GLN A 71 -3.55 9.45 4.47
C GLN A 71 -2.23 10.11 4.04
N GLY A 72 -2.00 10.26 2.73
CA GLY A 72 -0.84 10.96 2.19
C GLY A 72 -0.85 12.47 2.49
N ALA A 73 -2.02 13.11 2.44
CA ALA A 73 -2.18 14.52 2.76
C ALA A 73 -1.94 14.82 4.26
N GLY A 74 -2.41 13.94 5.16
CA GLY A 74 -2.13 14.04 6.60
C GLY A 74 -0.63 13.92 6.92
N ALA A 75 0.05 12.92 6.33
CA ALA A 75 1.48 12.73 6.52
C ALA A 75 2.33 13.89 5.97
N ALA A 76 1.91 14.51 4.86
CA ALA A 76 2.59 15.69 4.30
C ALA A 76 2.37 16.95 5.16
N GLY A 77 1.18 17.11 5.76
CA GLY A 77 0.87 18.19 6.69
C GLY A 77 1.72 18.15 7.96
N ASP A 78 1.91 16.97 8.53
CA ASP A 78 2.73 16.78 9.74
C ASP A 78 4.24 16.92 9.46
N ALA A 79 4.70 16.52 8.27
CA ALA A 79 6.11 16.66 7.86
C ALA A 79 6.50 18.12 7.53
N ALA A 80 5.54 18.97 7.14
CA ALA A 80 5.81 20.36 6.75
C ALA A 80 6.20 21.26 7.93
N ILE A 81 5.84 20.91 9.18
CA ILE A 81 6.07 21.75 10.36
C ILE A 81 7.47 21.50 11.00
N GLY A 82 8.15 20.40 10.66
CA GLY A 82 9.39 19.99 11.33
C GLY A 82 10.72 20.33 10.64
N ALA A 83 10.73 20.78 9.38
CA ALA A 83 11.93 20.75 8.55
C ALA A 83 12.58 22.11 8.26
N VAL A 84 12.47 23.09 9.16
CA VAL A 84 13.23 24.36 9.05
C VAL A 84 14.23 24.48 10.19
N ARG A 85 15.35 23.76 10.06
CA ARG A 85 16.72 24.20 10.42
C ARG A 85 17.67 22.99 10.51
N SER A 86 18.60 22.88 9.57
CA SER A 86 20.02 22.58 9.83
C SER A 86 20.75 22.44 8.49
N THR A 87 21.44 23.50 8.09
CA THR A 87 22.92 23.61 8.08
C THR A 87 23.59 22.79 6.99
N THR A 88 24.03 23.54 5.97
CA THR A 88 25.12 23.25 5.06
C THR A 88 26.34 22.72 5.81
N GLU A 89 26.81 21.52 5.43
CA GLU A 89 28.22 21.20 5.19
C GLU A 89 28.36 19.74 4.74
N GLY A 90 29.21 19.53 3.75
CA GLY A 90 29.32 18.29 2.98
C GLY A 90 29.74 17.08 3.81
N VAL A 91 28.81 16.14 3.96
CA VAL A 91 29.07 14.72 4.18
C VAL A 91 28.16 14.00 3.22
N ILE A 92 28.67 13.23 2.26
CA ILE A 92 27.81 12.34 1.48
C ILE A 92 27.31 11.28 2.47
N PRO A 93 26.05 11.33 2.93
CA PRO A 93 25.56 10.33 3.85
C PRO A 93 25.24 9.08 3.01
N PHE A 94 24.98 7.94 3.67
CA PHE A 94 24.33 6.76 3.10
C PHE A 94 25.17 5.60 2.54
N ARG A 95 26.46 5.72 2.20
CA ARG A 95 27.17 4.49 1.73
C ARG A 95 27.36 3.43 2.83
N GLY A 96 27.35 3.83 4.11
CA GLY A 96 27.51 2.92 5.25
C GLY A 96 26.23 2.27 5.79
N TRP A 97 25.06 2.88 5.60
CA TRP A 97 23.76 2.35 6.09
C TRP A 97 23.09 1.39 5.12
N VAL A 98 23.36 1.53 3.82
CA VAL A 98 22.80 0.67 2.77
C VAL A 98 23.19 -0.80 2.96
N ARG A 99 24.27 -1.12 3.68
CA ARG A 99 24.72 -2.52 3.91
C ARG A 99 24.33 -3.13 5.25
N LYS A 100 23.85 -2.34 6.23
CA LYS A 100 23.46 -2.85 7.57
C LYS A 100 21.95 -2.93 7.81
N LEU A 101 21.12 -2.40 6.91
CA LEU A 101 19.65 -2.51 6.96
C LEU A 101 19.06 -3.63 6.07
N THR A 102 19.89 -4.46 5.43
CA THR A 102 19.44 -5.34 4.34
C THR A 102 18.84 -6.69 4.78
N GLY A 103 18.89 -7.03 6.08
CA GLY A 103 18.41 -8.32 6.61
C GLY A 103 17.03 -8.29 7.25
N ALA A 104 16.75 -7.29 8.09
CA ALA A 104 15.55 -7.21 8.91
C ALA A 104 14.28 -6.84 8.13
N GLU A 105 14.41 -6.28 6.93
CA GLU A 105 13.29 -5.80 6.12
C GLU A 105 12.82 -6.74 5.03
N ARG A 106 13.39 -7.94 4.87
CA ARG A 106 12.99 -8.82 3.75
C ARG A 106 11.49 -9.13 3.75
N HIS A 107 10.91 -9.35 4.93
CA HIS A 107 9.47 -9.56 5.05
C HIS A 107 8.68 -8.29 4.78
N ALA A 108 9.09 -7.15 5.34
CA ALA A 108 8.47 -5.85 5.06
C ALA A 108 8.47 -5.52 3.56
N ARG A 109 9.57 -5.80 2.85
CA ARG A 109 9.69 -5.66 1.39
C ARG A 109 8.79 -6.62 0.63
N ALA A 110 8.65 -7.86 1.11
CA ALA A 110 7.75 -8.84 0.50
C ALA A 110 6.27 -8.45 0.67
N VAL A 111 5.91 -7.91 1.84
CA VAL A 111 4.57 -7.38 2.11
C VAL A 111 4.30 -6.14 1.24
N SER A 112 5.23 -5.19 1.18
CA SER A 112 5.06 -3.99 0.35
C SER A 112 4.97 -4.33 -1.15
N SER A 113 5.77 -5.28 -1.64
CA SER A 113 5.65 -5.76 -3.02
C SER A 113 4.30 -6.47 -3.28
N ALA A 114 3.77 -7.17 -2.28
CA ALA A 114 2.46 -7.81 -2.37
C ALA A 114 1.31 -6.79 -2.47
N ILE A 115 1.35 -5.76 -1.63
CA ILE A 115 0.39 -4.67 -1.63
C ILE A 115 0.43 -3.95 -2.98
N ALA A 116 1.62 -3.59 -3.46
CA ALA A 116 1.79 -2.95 -4.75
C ALA A 116 1.21 -3.79 -5.91
N ALA A 117 1.47 -5.09 -5.92
CA ALA A 117 0.89 -5.99 -6.93
C ALA A 117 -0.64 -6.08 -6.83
N GLY A 118 -1.19 -6.09 -5.61
CA GLY A 118 -2.63 -6.05 -5.36
C GLY A 118 -3.27 -4.76 -5.86
N THR A 119 -2.67 -3.60 -5.58
CA THR A 119 -3.13 -2.30 -6.07
C THR A 119 -3.14 -2.24 -7.60
N VAL A 120 -2.06 -2.72 -8.23
CA VAL A 120 -1.99 -2.82 -9.70
C VAL A 120 -3.07 -3.75 -10.24
N ARG A 121 -3.30 -4.90 -9.60
CA ARG A 121 -4.34 -5.86 -9.98
C ARG A 121 -5.73 -5.21 -9.92
N ARG A 122 -6.05 -4.51 -8.83
CA ARG A 122 -7.31 -3.78 -8.66
C ARG A 122 -7.51 -2.76 -9.77
N ALA A 123 -6.49 -1.93 -10.04
CA ALA A 123 -6.55 -0.91 -11.08
C ALA A 123 -6.78 -1.52 -12.48
N TYR A 124 -6.11 -2.63 -12.79
CA TYR A 124 -6.29 -3.35 -14.05
C TYR A 124 -7.74 -3.87 -14.20
N LEU A 125 -8.29 -4.50 -13.17
CA LEU A 125 -9.67 -5.00 -13.20
C LEU A 125 -10.69 -3.87 -13.38
N LYS A 126 -10.50 -2.75 -12.68
CA LYS A 126 -11.33 -1.55 -12.86
C LYS A 126 -11.25 -1.01 -14.28
N GLY A 127 -10.06 -0.96 -14.88
CA GLY A 127 -9.88 -0.57 -16.27
C GLY A 127 -10.59 -1.50 -17.26
N LEU A 128 -10.56 -2.82 -17.01
CA LEU A 128 -11.33 -3.79 -17.81
C LEU A 128 -12.83 -3.53 -17.68
N GLY A 129 -13.36 -3.36 -16.47
CA GLY A 129 -14.78 -3.09 -16.27
C GLY A 129 -15.21 -1.75 -16.85
N GLN A 130 -14.37 -0.70 -16.75
CA GLN A 130 -14.62 0.58 -17.41
C GLN A 130 -14.73 0.42 -18.93
N SER A 131 -13.80 -0.33 -19.55
CA SER A 131 -13.84 -0.60 -21.00
C SER A 131 -15.08 -1.41 -21.42
N ALA A 132 -15.62 -2.22 -20.50
CA ALA A 132 -16.82 -3.03 -20.70
C ALA A 132 -18.13 -2.29 -20.35
N GLY A 133 -18.07 -1.03 -19.93
CA GLY A 133 -19.25 -0.24 -19.55
C GLY A 133 -19.88 -0.64 -18.21
N CYS A 134 -19.12 -1.32 -17.34
CA CYS A 134 -19.57 -1.66 -16.01
C CYS A 134 -19.71 -0.42 -15.11
N GLN A 135 -20.51 -0.55 -14.05
CA GLN A 135 -20.63 0.45 -13.01
C GLN A 135 -19.73 0.11 -11.81
N ALA A 136 -19.48 1.08 -10.93
CA ALA A 136 -18.81 0.82 -9.66
C ALA A 136 -19.52 -0.30 -8.87
N PRO A 137 -18.78 -1.20 -8.18
CA PRO A 137 -17.33 -1.18 -7.97
C PRO A 137 -16.51 -1.83 -9.11
N ALA A 138 -17.14 -2.39 -10.14
CA ALA A 138 -16.45 -3.05 -11.25
C ALA A 138 -15.70 -2.08 -12.18
N ALA A 139 -15.93 -0.77 -12.04
CA ALA A 139 -15.24 0.31 -12.74
C ALA A 139 -14.85 1.41 -11.73
N PRO A 140 -13.95 2.35 -12.10
CA PRO A 140 -13.64 3.50 -11.27
C PRO A 140 -14.90 4.32 -10.96
N ARG A 141 -14.99 4.83 -9.74
CA ARG A 141 -15.99 5.86 -9.41
C ARG A 141 -15.57 7.17 -10.09
N THR A 142 -16.47 7.75 -10.89
CA THR A 142 -16.31 9.07 -11.52
C THR A 142 -16.93 10.16 -10.68
#